data_AF-A0A1P8WVR8-F1
#
_entry.id   AF-A0A1P8WVR8-F1
#
_cell.length_a   1.000
_cell.length_b   1.000
_cell.length_c   1.000
_cell.angle_alpha   90.00
_cell.angle_beta   90.00
_cell.angle_gamma   90.00
#
_symmetry.space_group_name_H-M   'P 1'
#
loop_
_entity.id
_entity.type
_entity.pdbx_description
1 polymer ?
#
loop_
_entity_poly.entity_id
_entity_poly.type
_entity_poly.pdbx_seq_one_letter_code
_entity_poly.pdbx_strand_id
1 'polypeptide(L)'
;MESLDNPVPNPAELPAPGSYHWTPALQRQFLEHLAETGSVKIACMHIHMSPGAAYQLRQRPEGAAFRIGWGAAILLARQRLADELLDRAIWGYDEMSTIMREEGKSFVRRQRSDPRLGLAMLARLDRMVETRAEAGEEMLVQIVAGDWPGFLTLFDINPEGEGAEGRSAAFALWLAGRDNRANPLASLWRDTPIANEVPRFSADSDIAPPPPATPEEEAEAMTVWHDEEKNELRTNFPPADNFFGDEEGQFGDPDYERTLDPDEVEAYEDVRNAEIAPFREAGEIARRAFFGFPEPANDVAAGEEEVSRKAAKTQKE
;
A
#
# COMPACT_ATOMS: atom_id res chain seq x y z
N MET A 1 -49.65 -53.06 3.98
CA MET A 1 -50.23 -51.90 3.28
C MET A 1 -49.85 -50.70 4.13
N GLU A 2 -48.65 -50.19 3.90
CA GLU A 2 -48.01 -49.18 4.74
C GLU A 2 -48.10 -47.86 3.98
N SER A 3 -48.89 -46.93 4.52
CA SER A 3 -49.24 -45.66 3.91
C SER A 3 -48.04 -44.72 3.99
N LEU A 4 -47.45 -44.39 2.84
CA LEU A 4 -46.45 -43.33 2.68
C LEU A 4 -47.13 -41.97 2.78
N ASP A 5 -47.40 -41.52 4.01
CA ASP A 5 -47.87 -40.17 4.28
C ASP A 5 -46.63 -39.30 4.57
N ASN A 6 -45.94 -38.90 3.49
CA ASN A 6 -44.82 -37.96 3.59
C ASN A 6 -45.40 -36.56 3.29
N PRO A 7 -45.58 -35.69 4.30
CA PRO A 7 -46.19 -34.38 4.07
C PRO A 7 -45.31 -33.54 3.14
N VAL A 8 -45.91 -33.00 2.09
CA VAL A 8 -45.24 -32.12 1.13
C VAL A 8 -44.72 -30.90 1.90
N PRO A 9 -43.41 -30.57 1.86
CA PRO A 9 -42.87 -29.43 2.58
C PRO A 9 -43.57 -28.12 2.16
N ASN A 10 -44.04 -27.35 3.13
CA ASN A 10 -44.71 -26.08 2.91
C ASN A 10 -43.70 -25.06 2.34
N PRO A 11 -43.92 -24.48 1.14
CA PRO A 11 -42.97 -23.56 0.52
C PRO A 11 -42.73 -22.27 1.32
N ALA A 12 -43.58 -21.97 2.31
CA ALA A 12 -43.40 -20.85 3.24
C ALA A 12 -42.37 -21.12 4.35
N GLU A 13 -41.99 -22.37 4.58
CA GLU A 13 -40.96 -22.79 5.56
C GLU A 13 -39.55 -22.81 4.96
N LEU A 14 -39.44 -22.56 3.65
CA LEU A 14 -38.15 -22.34 3.01
C LEU A 14 -37.66 -20.94 3.40
N PRO A 15 -36.48 -20.79 4.02
CA PRO A 15 -35.94 -19.47 4.33
C PRO A 15 -35.88 -18.66 3.03
N ALA A 16 -36.36 -17.41 3.07
CA ALA A 16 -36.25 -16.51 1.93
C ALA A 16 -34.79 -16.52 1.44
N PRO A 17 -34.53 -16.72 0.13
CA PRO A 17 -33.16 -16.75 -0.36
C PRO A 17 -32.45 -15.49 0.11
N GLY A 18 -31.25 -15.67 0.68
CA GLY A 18 -30.45 -14.61 1.28
C GLY A 18 -30.51 -13.36 0.42
N SER A 19 -30.83 -12.23 1.07
CA SER A 19 -31.13 -10.94 0.47
C SER A 19 -30.33 -10.67 -0.80
N TYR A 20 -31.04 -10.34 -1.88
CA TYR A 20 -30.54 -10.04 -3.22
C TYR A 20 -29.75 -8.71 -3.25
N HIS A 21 -28.69 -8.62 -2.45
CA HIS A 21 -27.86 -7.43 -2.28
C HIS A 21 -26.40 -7.72 -2.66
N TRP A 22 -25.74 -6.71 -3.21
CA TRP A 22 -24.32 -6.79 -3.55
C TRP A 22 -23.45 -6.78 -2.29
N THR A 23 -22.88 -7.94 -1.96
CA THR A 23 -21.84 -8.07 -0.93
C THR A 23 -20.45 -7.83 -1.52
N PRO A 24 -19.43 -7.48 -0.70
CA PRO A 24 -18.04 -7.41 -1.13
C PRO A 24 -17.55 -8.70 -1.79
N ALA A 25 -17.92 -9.85 -1.22
CA ALA A 25 -17.57 -11.16 -1.76
C ALA A 25 -18.13 -11.36 -3.18
N LEU A 26 -19.37 -10.93 -3.44
CA LEU A 26 -19.96 -11.00 -4.79
C LEU A 26 -19.31 -9.99 -5.75
N GLN A 27 -18.92 -8.80 -5.26
CA GLN A 27 -18.15 -7.84 -6.07
C GLN A 27 -16.79 -8.41 -6.48
N ARG A 28 -16.07 -9.05 -5.55
CA ARG A 28 -14.82 -9.75 -5.82
C ARG A 28 -14.99 -10.83 -6.88
N GLN A 29 -15.92 -11.78 -6.66
CA GLN A 29 -16.17 -12.89 -7.58
C GLN A 29 -16.57 -12.39 -8.97
N PHE A 30 -17.38 -11.33 -9.03
CA PHE A 30 -17.72 -10.69 -10.29
C PHE A 30 -16.48 -10.15 -11.02
N LEU A 31 -15.64 -9.39 -10.32
CA LEU A 31 -14.44 -8.78 -10.89
C LEU A 31 -13.43 -9.84 -11.33
N GLU A 32 -13.29 -10.92 -10.57
CA GLU A 32 -12.43 -12.06 -10.90
C GLU A 32 -12.89 -12.75 -12.19
N HIS A 33 -14.17 -13.13 -12.29
CA HIS A 33 -14.72 -13.71 -13.52
C HIS A 33 -14.71 -12.74 -14.71
N LEU A 34 -14.87 -11.43 -14.46
CA LEU A 34 -14.76 -10.43 -15.50
C LEU A 34 -13.33 -10.31 -16.02
N ALA A 35 -12.33 -10.37 -15.14
CA ALA A 35 -10.91 -10.35 -15.52
C ALA A 35 -10.49 -11.61 -16.28
N GLU A 36 -11.14 -12.74 -15.99
CA GLU A 36 -10.90 -14.00 -16.69
C GLU A 36 -11.53 -14.04 -18.08
N THR A 37 -12.79 -13.63 -18.21
CA THR A 37 -13.60 -13.88 -19.41
C THR A 37 -13.80 -12.65 -20.29
N GLY A 38 -13.65 -11.45 -19.73
CA GLY A 38 -14.00 -10.19 -20.38
C GLY A 38 -15.49 -10.01 -20.66
N SER A 39 -16.34 -10.95 -20.25
CA SER A 39 -17.78 -10.97 -20.55
C SER A 39 -18.60 -10.73 -19.31
N VAL A 40 -19.24 -9.56 -19.26
CA VAL A 40 -20.16 -9.16 -18.19
C VAL A 40 -21.29 -10.17 -18.01
N LYS A 41 -21.82 -10.72 -19.12
CA LYS A 41 -22.90 -11.70 -19.07
C LYS A 41 -22.46 -12.99 -18.40
N ILE A 42 -21.26 -13.48 -18.73
CA ILE A 42 -20.71 -14.70 -18.12
C ILE A 42 -20.41 -14.46 -16.64
N ALA A 43 -19.73 -13.37 -16.31
CA ALA A 43 -19.44 -13.00 -14.92
C ALA A 43 -20.71 -12.89 -14.06
N CYS A 44 -21.75 -12.21 -14.56
CA CYS A 44 -23.05 -12.11 -13.88
C CYS A 44 -23.75 -13.47 -13.71
N MET A 45 -23.68 -14.35 -14.71
CA MET A 45 -24.25 -15.70 -14.61
C MET A 45 -23.56 -16.53 -13.52
N HIS A 46 -22.23 -16.40 -13.38
CA HIS A 46 -21.45 -17.11 -12.36
C HIS A 46 -21.83 -16.71 -10.93
N ILE A 47 -22.15 -15.44 -10.71
CA ILE A 47 -22.54 -14.93 -9.37
C ILE A 47 -24.05 -14.84 -9.17
N HIS A 48 -24.84 -15.39 -10.10
CA HIS A 48 -26.31 -15.36 -10.08
C HIS A 48 -26.95 -13.95 -9.96
N MET A 49 -26.27 -12.93 -10.48
CA MET A 49 -26.76 -11.55 -10.51
C MET A 49 -27.21 -11.15 -11.91
N SER A 50 -28.13 -10.18 -12.00
CA SER A 50 -28.49 -9.59 -13.29
C SER A 50 -27.42 -8.60 -13.77
N PRO A 51 -27.15 -8.50 -15.09
CA PRO A 51 -26.27 -7.46 -15.63
C PRO A 51 -26.71 -6.05 -15.27
N GLY A 52 -28.03 -5.81 -15.22
CA GLY A 52 -28.60 -4.52 -14.81
C GLY A 52 -28.17 -4.11 -13.40
N ALA A 53 -28.17 -5.05 -12.44
CA ALA A 53 -27.72 -4.79 -11.08
C ALA A 53 -26.22 -4.46 -11.01
N ALA A 54 -25.39 -5.10 -11.84
CA ALA A 54 -23.96 -4.82 -11.92
C ALA A 54 -23.67 -3.41 -12.45
N TYR A 55 -24.37 -3.00 -13.52
CA TYR A 55 -24.25 -1.63 -14.06
C TYR A 55 -24.79 -0.57 -13.10
N GLN A 56 -25.87 -0.86 -12.37
CA GLN A 56 -26.39 0.05 -11.34
C GLN A 56 -25.39 0.25 -10.20
N LEU A 57 -24.76 -0.81 -9.71
CA LEU A 57 -23.72 -0.69 -8.69
C LEU A 57 -22.53 0.13 -9.20
N ARG A 58 -22.11 -0.06 -10.46
CA ARG A 58 -21.00 0.70 -11.06
C ARG A 58 -21.24 2.21 -11.12
N GLN A 59 -22.49 2.64 -11.24
CA GLN A 59 -22.86 4.07 -11.35
C GLN A 59 -23.06 4.75 -10.00
N ARG A 60 -23.23 3.96 -8.94
CA ARG A 60 -23.43 4.44 -7.57
C ARG A 60 -22.12 4.97 -6.98
N PRO A 61 -22.16 6.03 -6.14
CA PRO A 61 -20.97 6.51 -5.43
C PRO A 61 -20.35 5.40 -4.56
N GLU A 62 -21.19 4.57 -3.94
CA GLU A 62 -20.80 3.40 -3.16
C GLU A 62 -20.01 2.34 -3.97
N GLY A 63 -20.09 2.40 -5.31
CA GLY A 63 -19.42 1.52 -6.24
C GLY A 63 -18.16 2.10 -6.86
N ALA A 64 -17.59 3.19 -6.32
CA ALA A 64 -16.43 3.85 -6.92
C ALA A 64 -15.21 2.91 -7.07
N ALA A 65 -14.85 2.18 -6.00
CA ALA A 65 -13.78 1.16 -6.05
C ALA A 65 -14.11 0.03 -7.04
N PHE A 66 -15.38 -0.42 -7.05
CA PHE A 66 -15.87 -1.43 -7.99
C PHE A 66 -15.78 -0.97 -9.45
N ARG A 67 -16.05 0.30 -9.74
CA ARG A 67 -15.97 0.91 -11.08
C ARG A 67 -14.53 0.93 -11.61
N ILE A 68 -13.56 1.26 -10.77
CA ILE A 68 -12.13 1.21 -11.14
C ILE A 68 -11.67 -0.23 -11.32
N GLY A 69 -12.02 -1.11 -10.37
CA GLY A 69 -11.74 -2.54 -10.47
C GLY A 69 -12.31 -3.18 -11.74
N TRP A 70 -13.50 -2.76 -12.17
CA TRP A 70 -14.10 -3.18 -13.43
C TRP A 70 -13.25 -2.77 -14.63
N GLY A 71 -12.77 -1.53 -14.66
CA GLY A 71 -11.85 -1.07 -15.70
C GLY A 71 -10.59 -1.94 -15.76
N ALA A 72 -10.02 -2.28 -14.60
CA ALA A 72 -8.80 -3.07 -14.51
C ALA A 72 -9.03 -4.52 -14.92
N ALA A 73 -10.16 -5.12 -14.52
CA ALA A 73 -10.60 -6.43 -14.99
C ALA A 73 -10.71 -6.48 -16.52
N ILE A 74 -11.29 -5.44 -17.15
CA ILE A 74 -11.37 -5.37 -18.62
C ILE A 74 -9.98 -5.24 -19.27
N LEU A 75 -9.03 -4.52 -18.66
CA LEU A 75 -7.65 -4.48 -19.16
C LEU A 75 -6.98 -5.86 -19.11
N LEU A 76 -7.12 -6.57 -17.99
CA LEU A 76 -6.58 -7.93 -17.83
C LEU A 76 -7.21 -8.92 -18.81
N ALA A 77 -8.54 -8.90 -18.94
CA ALA A 77 -9.24 -9.75 -19.88
C ALA A 77 -8.85 -9.45 -21.34
N ARG A 78 -8.63 -8.17 -21.67
CA ARG A 78 -8.16 -7.76 -23.01
C ARG A 78 -6.79 -8.33 -23.33
N GLN A 79 -5.87 -8.41 -22.37
CA GLN A 79 -4.56 -9.01 -22.58
C GLN A 79 -4.70 -10.49 -22.92
N ARG A 80 -5.44 -11.24 -22.12
CA ARG A 80 -5.69 -12.67 -22.36
C ARG A 80 -6.37 -12.94 -23.70
N LEU A 81 -7.43 -12.19 -24.01
CA LEU A 81 -8.13 -12.31 -25.29
C LEU A 81 -7.23 -11.96 -26.47
N ALA A 82 -6.31 -11.00 -26.31
CA ALA A 82 -5.35 -10.67 -27.36
C ALA A 82 -4.37 -11.83 -27.60
N ASP A 83 -3.89 -12.49 -26.55
CA ASP A 83 -3.02 -13.67 -26.67
C ASP A 83 -3.74 -14.82 -27.38
N GLU A 84 -4.98 -15.13 -26.98
CA GLU A 84 -5.79 -16.16 -27.62
C GLU A 84 -6.11 -15.86 -29.10
N LEU A 85 -6.37 -14.59 -29.42
CA LEU A 85 -6.63 -14.15 -30.79
C LEU A 85 -5.34 -14.15 -31.63
N LEU A 86 -4.19 -13.85 -31.03
CA LEU A 86 -2.90 -13.93 -31.70
C LEU A 86 -2.56 -15.40 -32.02
N ASP A 87 -2.73 -16.30 -31.06
CA ASP A 87 -2.59 -17.74 -31.29
C ASP A 87 -3.53 -18.22 -32.39
N ARG A 88 -4.79 -17.76 -32.38
CA ARG A 88 -5.77 -18.07 -33.42
C ARG A 88 -5.41 -17.47 -34.78
N ALA A 89 -4.74 -16.32 -34.82
CA ALA A 89 -4.27 -15.72 -36.06
C ALA A 89 -3.09 -16.51 -36.65
N ILE A 90 -2.16 -16.97 -35.80
CA ILE A 90 -0.97 -17.72 -36.20
C ILE A 90 -1.34 -19.15 -36.62
N TRP A 91 -2.07 -19.85 -35.76
CA TRP A 91 -2.38 -21.27 -35.93
C TRP A 91 -3.73 -21.52 -36.61
N GLY A 92 -4.58 -20.51 -36.75
CA GLY A 92 -5.97 -20.70 -37.21
C GLY A 92 -6.87 -21.27 -36.11
N TYR A 93 -8.08 -21.68 -36.48
CA TYR A 93 -9.04 -22.32 -35.61
C TYR A 93 -9.68 -23.54 -36.24
N ASP A 94 -10.07 -24.49 -35.39
CA ASP A 94 -10.76 -25.68 -35.82
C ASP A 94 -12.26 -25.43 -35.95
N GLU A 95 -12.77 -25.61 -37.15
CA GLU A 95 -14.20 -25.57 -37.43
C GLU A 95 -14.68 -26.99 -37.72
N MET A 96 -15.71 -27.43 -36.99
CA MET A 96 -16.41 -28.68 -37.26
C MET A 96 -17.37 -28.45 -38.42
N SER A 97 -16.93 -28.77 -39.63
CA SER A 97 -17.76 -28.65 -40.83
C SER A 97 -18.57 -29.93 -41.03
N THR A 98 -19.88 -29.79 -41.26
CA THR A 98 -20.72 -30.92 -41.68
C THR A 98 -20.62 -31.05 -43.19
N ILE A 99 -20.13 -32.20 -43.66
CA ILE A 99 -20.09 -32.51 -45.08
C ILE A 99 -21.10 -33.64 -45.32
N MET A 100 -22.02 -33.40 -46.26
CA MET A 100 -22.93 -34.43 -46.75
C MET A 100 -22.13 -35.38 -47.65
N ARG A 101 -21.96 -36.62 -47.23
CA ARG A 101 -21.49 -37.72 -48.08
C ARG A 101 -22.67 -38.61 -48.49
N GLU A 102 -22.45 -39.48 -49.47
CA GLU A 102 -23.48 -40.42 -49.96
C GLU A 102 -24.02 -41.33 -48.84
N GLU A 103 -23.22 -41.65 -47.81
CA GLU A 103 -23.62 -42.44 -46.63
C GLU A 103 -24.20 -41.60 -45.45
N GLY A 104 -24.42 -40.30 -45.62
CA GLY A 104 -25.03 -39.41 -44.62
C GLY A 104 -24.19 -38.20 -44.19
N LYS A 105 -24.56 -37.59 -43.05
CA LYS A 105 -23.84 -36.42 -42.48
C LYS A 105 -22.56 -36.88 -41.79
N SER A 106 -21.41 -36.46 -42.30
CA SER A 106 -20.11 -36.67 -41.64
C SER A 106 -19.59 -35.34 -41.07
N PHE A 107 -19.05 -35.37 -39.84
CA PHE A 107 -18.37 -34.22 -39.25
C PHE A 107 -16.88 -34.31 -39.57
N VAL A 108 -16.36 -33.28 -40.24
CA VAL A 108 -14.93 -33.19 -40.57
C VAL A 108 -14.35 -31.95 -39.90
N ARG A 109 -13.31 -32.15 -39.09
CA ARG A 109 -12.52 -31.07 -38.49
C ARG A 109 -11.67 -30.41 -39.57
N ARG A 110 -11.88 -29.11 -39.78
CA ARG A 110 -11.10 -28.32 -40.74
C ARG A 110 -10.45 -27.15 -40.02
N GLN A 111 -9.14 -27.03 -40.18
CA GLN A 111 -8.39 -25.88 -39.70
C GLN A 111 -8.58 -24.71 -40.67
N ARG A 112 -9.02 -23.56 -40.16
CA ARG A 112 -9.25 -22.32 -40.92
C ARG A 112 -8.38 -21.21 -40.36
N SER A 113 -7.65 -20.52 -41.22
CA SER A 113 -6.95 -19.27 -40.89
C SER A 113 -7.76 -18.08 -41.41
N ASP A 114 -7.92 -17.03 -40.60
CA ASP A 114 -8.48 -15.75 -41.06
C ASP A 114 -7.36 -14.71 -41.19
N PRO A 115 -6.91 -14.36 -42.42
CA PRO A 115 -5.87 -13.36 -42.62
C PRO A 115 -6.24 -11.96 -42.09
N ARG A 116 -7.54 -11.65 -41.98
CA ARG A 116 -8.00 -10.36 -41.45
C ARG A 116 -7.75 -10.26 -39.95
N LEU A 117 -7.86 -11.39 -39.24
CA LEU A 117 -7.53 -11.44 -37.82
C LEU A 117 -6.05 -11.14 -37.59
N GLY A 118 -5.16 -11.73 -38.41
CA GLY A 118 -3.72 -11.44 -38.36
C GLY A 118 -3.40 -9.97 -38.60
N LEU A 119 -3.98 -9.37 -39.64
CA LEU A 119 -3.81 -7.92 -39.92
C LEU A 119 -4.37 -7.04 -38.79
N ALA A 120 -5.51 -7.41 -38.19
CA ALA A 120 -6.08 -6.67 -37.06
C ALA A 120 -5.20 -6.76 -35.80
N MET A 121 -4.56 -7.90 -35.55
CA MET A 121 -3.61 -8.06 -34.44
C MET A 121 -2.34 -7.23 -34.67
N LEU A 122 -1.80 -7.21 -35.89
CA LEU A 122 -0.66 -6.36 -36.25
C LEU A 122 -0.97 -4.87 -36.01
N ALA A 123 -2.09 -4.38 -36.53
CA ALA A 123 -2.53 -2.99 -36.34
C ALA A 123 -2.84 -2.63 -34.88
N ARG A 124 -3.14 -3.61 -34.03
CA ARG A 124 -3.27 -3.40 -32.57
C ARG A 124 -1.90 -3.22 -31.93
N LEU A 125 -0.92 -4.04 -32.30
CA LEU A 125 0.45 -3.96 -31.77
C LEU A 125 1.12 -2.64 -32.16
N ASP A 126 0.98 -2.22 -33.42
CA ASP A 126 1.52 -0.94 -33.89
C ASP A 126 0.95 0.24 -33.08
N ARG A 127 -0.37 0.25 -32.85
CA ARG A 127 -1.00 1.27 -32.00
C ARG A 127 -0.53 1.25 -30.55
N MET A 128 -0.23 0.08 -29.98
CA MET A 128 0.29 -0.01 -28.61
C MET A 128 1.69 0.60 -28.48
N VAL A 129 2.50 0.55 -29.54
CA VAL A 129 3.82 1.22 -29.57
C VAL A 129 3.65 2.74 -29.62
N GLU A 130 2.58 3.23 -30.24
CA GLU A 130 2.33 4.65 -30.45
C GLU A 130 1.64 5.34 -29.25
N THR A 131 0.94 4.60 -28.40
CA THR A 131 0.22 5.16 -27.24
C THR A 131 1.10 5.27 -26.00
N ARG A 132 1.42 6.50 -25.56
CA ARG A 132 1.88 6.80 -24.20
C ARG A 132 0.67 7.11 -23.31
N ALA A 133 0.66 6.60 -22.08
CA ALA A 133 -0.47 6.72 -21.15
C ALA A 133 -0.91 8.18 -20.95
N GLU A 134 -2.19 8.46 -21.18
CA GLU A 134 -2.83 9.73 -20.80
C GLU A 134 -3.16 9.70 -19.30
N ALA A 135 -3.01 10.85 -18.64
CA ALA A 135 -3.21 10.98 -17.19
C ALA A 135 -4.70 11.04 -16.83
N GLY A 136 -5.12 10.29 -15.80
CA GLY A 136 -6.51 10.27 -15.30
C GLY A 136 -6.93 8.93 -14.69
N GLU A 137 -8.24 8.61 -14.71
CA GLU A 137 -8.78 7.31 -14.25
C GLU A 137 -8.09 6.11 -14.95
N GLU A 138 -7.62 6.28 -16.19
CA GLU A 138 -6.89 5.23 -16.92
C GLU A 138 -5.56 4.84 -16.26
N MET A 139 -4.86 5.79 -15.64
CA MET A 139 -3.64 5.51 -14.87
C MET A 139 -3.95 4.66 -13.63
N LEU A 140 -5.02 4.97 -12.91
CA LEU A 140 -5.46 4.18 -11.75
C LEU A 140 -5.84 2.75 -12.17
N VAL A 141 -6.55 2.62 -13.29
CA VAL A 141 -6.91 1.32 -13.85
C VAL A 141 -5.64 0.51 -14.21
N GLN A 142 -4.60 1.13 -14.75
CA GLN A 142 -3.32 0.48 -15.03
C GLN A 142 -2.56 0.06 -13.76
N ILE A 143 -2.52 0.92 -12.73
CA ILE A 143 -1.91 0.62 -11.43
C ILE A 143 -2.61 -0.58 -10.77
N VAL A 144 -3.94 -0.57 -10.76
CA VAL A 144 -4.75 -1.68 -10.22
C VAL A 144 -4.52 -2.98 -10.98
N ALA A 145 -4.43 -2.92 -12.31
CA ALA A 145 -4.09 -4.10 -13.10
C ALA A 145 -2.68 -4.64 -12.79
N GLY A 146 -1.72 -3.76 -12.44
CA GLY A 146 -0.35 -4.12 -12.09
C GLY A 146 -0.21 -4.87 -10.76
N ASP A 147 -1.10 -4.65 -9.80
CA ASP A 147 -1.24 -5.49 -8.60
C ASP A 147 -2.68 -5.94 -8.38
N TRP A 148 -3.15 -6.76 -9.31
CA TRP A 148 -4.48 -7.33 -9.24
C TRP A 148 -4.76 -8.11 -7.95
N PRO A 149 -3.87 -8.99 -7.44
CA PRO A 149 -4.14 -9.74 -6.22
C PRO A 149 -4.31 -8.85 -4.98
N GLY A 150 -3.42 -7.87 -4.77
CA GLY A 150 -3.54 -6.96 -3.63
C GLY A 150 -4.75 -6.04 -3.75
N PHE A 151 -5.16 -5.64 -4.95
CA PHE A 151 -6.43 -4.92 -5.11
C PHE A 151 -7.64 -5.78 -4.68
N LEU A 152 -7.67 -7.07 -5.07
CA LEU A 152 -8.78 -7.95 -4.68
C LEU A 152 -8.89 -8.15 -3.16
N THR A 153 -7.78 -8.09 -2.42
CA THR A 153 -7.82 -8.20 -0.94
C THR A 153 -8.62 -7.08 -0.27
N LEU A 154 -8.84 -5.94 -0.93
CA LEU A 154 -9.70 -4.87 -0.42
C LEU A 154 -11.16 -5.30 -0.26
N PHE A 155 -11.58 -6.31 -1.03
CA PHE A 155 -12.94 -6.86 -0.96
C PHE A 155 -13.06 -8.00 0.05
N ASP A 156 -11.94 -8.46 0.63
CA ASP A 156 -11.91 -9.49 1.67
C ASP A 156 -12.04 -8.87 3.08
N ILE A 157 -11.69 -7.59 3.24
CA ILE A 157 -11.81 -6.84 4.50
C ILE A 157 -13.30 -6.59 4.76
N ASN A 158 -13.90 -7.40 5.61
CA ASN A 158 -15.24 -7.18 6.15
C ASN A 158 -15.18 -7.27 7.67
N PRO A 159 -15.02 -6.15 8.41
CA PRO A 159 -14.95 -6.21 9.85
C PRO A 159 -16.11 -5.43 10.45
N GLU A 160 -17.35 -5.92 10.35
CA GLU A 160 -18.52 -5.44 11.12
C GLU A 160 -18.75 -3.90 11.18
N GLY A 161 -18.11 -3.12 10.31
CA GLY A 161 -18.05 -1.67 10.32
C GLY A 161 -18.69 -1.12 9.05
N GLU A 162 -19.79 -0.43 9.29
CA GLU A 162 -20.56 0.46 8.43
C GLU A 162 -20.07 0.68 6.97
N GLY A 163 -20.80 0.06 6.04
CA GLY A 163 -21.11 0.70 4.75
C GLY A 163 -20.05 0.72 3.64
N ALA A 164 -20.47 1.23 2.48
CA ALA A 164 -19.65 1.33 1.28
C ALA A 164 -18.55 2.40 1.35
N GLU A 165 -18.67 3.35 2.28
CA GLU A 165 -17.74 4.45 2.51
C GLU A 165 -16.37 3.95 3.00
N GLY A 166 -16.34 2.87 3.81
CA GLY A 166 -15.10 2.25 4.26
C GLY A 166 -14.24 1.64 3.13
N ARG A 167 -14.85 1.26 1.99
CA ARG A 167 -14.11 0.65 0.86
C ARG A 167 -13.41 1.69 0.01
N SER A 168 -14.04 2.84 -0.21
CA SER A 168 -13.40 3.98 -0.87
C SER A 168 -12.17 4.43 -0.07
N ALA A 169 -12.30 4.50 1.26
CA ALA A 169 -11.20 4.83 2.16
C ALA A 169 -10.08 3.76 2.14
N ALA A 170 -10.42 2.48 2.23
CA ALA A 170 -9.44 1.39 2.13
C ALA A 170 -8.70 1.39 0.78
N PHE A 171 -9.40 1.68 -0.32
CA PHE A 171 -8.79 1.84 -1.63
C PHE A 171 -7.85 3.06 -1.71
N ALA A 172 -8.24 4.19 -1.12
CA ALA A 172 -7.39 5.37 -1.04
C ALA A 172 -6.11 5.10 -0.24
N LEU A 173 -6.20 4.38 0.89
CA LEU A 173 -5.04 3.96 1.69
C LEU A 173 -4.15 2.96 0.94
N TRP A 174 -4.74 1.99 0.23
CA TRP A 174 -4.00 1.02 -0.59
C TRP A 174 -3.23 1.68 -1.73
N LEU A 175 -3.80 2.70 -2.36
CA LEU A 175 -3.10 3.52 -3.34
C LEU A 175 -1.99 4.37 -2.70
N ALA A 176 -2.27 5.00 -1.53
CA ALA A 176 -1.29 5.83 -0.82
C ALA A 176 -0.06 5.02 -0.35
N GLY A 177 -0.25 3.78 0.11
CA GLY A 177 0.83 2.89 0.53
C GLY A 177 1.74 2.39 -0.60
N ARG A 178 1.33 2.58 -1.86
CA ARG A 178 2.11 2.19 -3.05
C ARG A 178 2.95 3.30 -3.66
N ASP A 179 2.73 4.55 -3.23
CA ASP A 179 3.27 5.73 -3.91
C ASP A 179 4.55 6.23 -3.23
N ASN A 180 5.62 5.43 -3.28
CA ASN A 180 6.90 5.77 -2.64
C ASN A 180 7.84 6.62 -3.52
N ARG A 181 7.32 7.33 -4.53
CA ARG A 181 8.07 8.32 -5.30
C ARG A 181 7.17 9.48 -5.72
N ALA A 182 7.18 10.54 -4.90
CA ALA A 182 6.75 11.91 -5.23
C ALA A 182 5.39 12.00 -5.93
N ASN A 183 4.31 12.14 -5.18
CA ASN A 183 2.91 12.02 -5.59
C ASN A 183 2.41 13.09 -6.64
N PRO A 184 2.33 12.79 -7.96
CA PRO A 184 1.54 13.59 -8.91
C PRO A 184 0.04 13.23 -8.90
N LEU A 185 -0.35 12.13 -8.24
CA LEU A 185 -1.70 11.56 -8.24
C LEU A 185 -2.66 12.27 -7.27
N ALA A 186 -2.15 12.90 -6.20
CA ALA A 186 -2.85 13.79 -5.28
C ALA A 186 -3.60 14.91 -6.01
N SER A 187 -3.06 15.34 -7.16
CA SER A 187 -3.63 16.37 -8.03
C SER A 187 -4.79 15.87 -8.88
N LEU A 188 -4.79 14.58 -9.26
CA LEU A 188 -5.66 14.02 -10.30
C LEU A 188 -7.05 13.60 -9.80
N TRP A 189 -7.22 13.46 -8.49
CA TRP A 189 -8.47 13.03 -7.87
C TRP A 189 -9.09 14.02 -6.90
N ARG A 190 -8.52 15.24 -6.76
CA ARG A 190 -9.26 16.38 -6.20
C ARG A 190 -10.57 16.50 -6.98
N ASP A 191 -11.70 16.53 -6.27
CA ASP A 191 -13.06 16.58 -6.81
C ASP A 191 -13.72 15.24 -7.21
N THR A 192 -13.09 14.09 -6.94
CA THR A 192 -13.77 12.77 -7.06
C THR A 192 -14.51 12.38 -5.76
N PRO A 193 -15.58 11.55 -5.83
CA PRO A 193 -16.28 11.08 -4.64
C PRO A 193 -15.36 10.39 -3.62
N ILE A 194 -14.34 9.67 -4.11
CA ILE A 194 -13.32 8.99 -3.29
C ILE A 194 -12.51 10.02 -2.48
N ALA A 195 -12.13 11.15 -3.08
CA ALA A 195 -11.39 12.22 -2.39
C ALA A 195 -12.27 13.04 -1.43
N ASN A 196 -13.59 13.03 -1.59
CA ASN A 196 -14.55 13.70 -0.69
C ASN A 196 -14.95 12.86 0.53
N GLU A 197 -14.61 11.56 0.55
CA GLU A 197 -14.83 10.67 1.71
C GLU A 197 -13.63 10.65 2.67
N VAL A 198 -12.41 10.91 2.17
CA VAL A 198 -11.19 11.02 2.99
C VAL A 198 -11.29 12.08 4.09
N PRO A 199 -11.89 13.28 3.88
CA PRO A 199 -12.05 14.28 4.94
C PRO A 199 -13.12 13.91 5.97
N ARG A 200 -14.08 13.01 5.65
CA ARG A 200 -15.17 12.66 6.58
C ARG A 200 -14.69 11.75 7.71
N PHE A 201 -13.77 10.84 7.42
CA PHE A 201 -13.10 10.05 8.46
C PHE A 201 -12.15 10.88 9.33
N SER A 202 -11.60 11.98 8.80
CA SER A 202 -10.84 12.94 9.61
C SER A 202 -11.72 13.94 10.38
N ALA A 203 -12.99 14.11 10.00
CA ALA A 203 -13.88 15.10 10.58
C ALA A 203 -14.84 14.57 11.65
N ASP A 204 -14.96 13.24 11.82
CA ASP A 204 -15.83 12.62 12.84
C ASP A 204 -15.02 11.79 13.86
N SER A 205 -13.83 12.29 14.18
CA SER A 205 -13.17 11.95 15.44
C SER A 205 -13.57 13.01 16.47
N ASP A 206 -14.78 12.93 17.00
CA ASP A 206 -15.04 13.34 18.39
C ASP A 206 -14.27 12.38 19.33
N ILE A 207 -12.95 12.27 19.12
CA ILE A 207 -12.03 11.86 20.16
C ILE A 207 -12.19 12.95 21.20
N ALA A 208 -12.93 12.65 22.26
CA ALA A 208 -12.84 13.41 23.49
C ALA A 208 -11.35 13.70 23.71
N PRO A 209 -10.95 14.98 23.87
CA PRO A 209 -9.55 15.34 23.97
C PRO A 209 -8.91 14.36 24.95
N PRO A 210 -7.74 13.77 24.60
CA PRO A 210 -7.11 12.79 25.47
C PRO A 210 -7.12 13.36 26.89
N PRO A 211 -7.45 12.54 27.91
CA PRO A 211 -7.42 13.02 29.28
C PRO A 211 -6.09 13.76 29.48
N PRO A 212 -6.10 14.92 30.16
CA PRO A 212 -4.87 15.69 30.36
C PRO A 212 -3.80 14.74 30.87
N ALA A 213 -2.63 14.79 30.21
CA ALA A 213 -1.53 13.88 30.49
C ALA A 213 -1.23 13.92 31.99
N THR A 214 -0.89 12.76 32.55
CA THR A 214 -0.43 12.72 33.92
C THR A 214 0.91 13.46 34.03
N PRO A 215 1.27 14.05 35.19
CA PRO A 215 2.55 14.74 35.34
C PRO A 215 3.77 13.86 35.03
N GLU A 216 3.65 12.54 35.18
CA GLU A 216 4.68 11.57 34.83
C GLU A 216 4.83 11.42 33.30
N GLU A 217 3.72 11.36 32.56
CA GLU A 217 3.71 11.32 31.10
C GLU A 217 4.22 12.62 30.47
N GLU A 218 3.89 13.78 31.06
CA GLU A 218 4.42 15.07 30.60
C GLU A 218 5.94 15.16 30.78
N ALA A 219 6.47 14.64 31.90
CA ALA A 219 7.90 14.60 32.15
C ALA A 219 8.64 13.65 31.18
N GLU A 220 8.05 12.51 30.83
CA GLU A 220 8.62 11.59 29.82
C GLU A 220 8.61 12.16 28.40
N ALA A 221 7.67 13.07 28.09
CA ALA A 221 7.59 13.74 26.80
C ALA A 221 8.60 14.89 26.64
N MET A 222 9.20 15.36 27.73
CA MET A 222 10.22 16.42 27.69
C MET A 222 11.50 15.92 27.03
N THR A 223 12.10 16.75 26.18
CA THR A 223 13.23 16.37 25.34
C THR A 223 14.16 17.54 25.05
N VAL A 224 15.29 17.24 24.42
CA VAL A 224 16.29 18.19 23.94
C VAL A 224 16.37 18.06 22.43
N TRP A 225 16.28 19.18 21.71
CA TRP A 225 16.35 19.22 20.25
C TRP A 225 17.29 20.33 19.78
N HIS A 226 17.72 20.22 18.52
CA HIS A 226 18.50 21.26 17.86
C HIS A 226 17.58 22.15 17.04
N ASP A 227 17.56 23.45 17.34
CA ASP A 227 16.86 24.45 16.54
C ASP A 227 17.75 24.82 15.34
N GLU A 228 17.29 24.53 14.12
CA GLU A 228 18.04 24.84 12.89
C GLU A 228 18.04 26.34 12.54
N GLU A 229 17.02 27.10 12.95
CA GLU A 229 16.92 28.53 12.65
C GLU A 229 17.84 29.35 13.55
N LYS A 230 17.89 29.01 14.85
CA LYS A 230 18.74 29.66 15.85
C LYS A 230 20.14 29.03 15.93
N ASN A 231 20.30 27.80 15.43
CA ASN A 231 21.53 27.00 15.49
C ASN A 231 22.02 26.79 16.94
N GLU A 232 21.09 26.48 17.84
CA GLU A 232 21.31 26.28 19.27
C GLU A 232 20.50 25.08 19.77
N LEU A 233 20.90 24.48 20.90
CA LEU A 233 20.11 23.43 21.55
C LEU A 233 18.99 24.06 22.38
N ARG A 234 17.78 23.51 22.24
CA ARG A 234 16.57 23.93 22.95
C ARG A 234 15.98 22.76 23.74
N THR A 235 15.26 23.09 24.79
CA THR A 235 14.55 22.12 25.64
C THR A 235 13.25 22.68 26.21
N ASN A 236 12.31 21.80 26.54
CA ASN A 236 11.07 22.11 27.26
C ASN A 236 11.12 21.69 28.75
N PHE A 237 12.29 21.28 29.26
CA PHE A 237 12.48 21.06 30.71
C PHE A 237 12.35 22.38 31.48
N PRO A 238 11.86 22.37 32.73
CA PRO A 238 11.77 23.57 33.55
C PRO A 238 13.16 24.21 33.74
N PRO A 239 13.24 25.54 33.88
CA PRO A 239 14.49 26.23 34.13
C PRO A 239 14.98 25.93 35.55
N ALA A 240 16.31 25.85 35.72
CA ALA A 240 16.91 25.77 37.05
C ALA A 240 16.68 27.09 37.83
N ASP A 241 16.72 27.03 39.17
CA ASP A 241 16.45 28.20 40.04
C ASP A 241 17.34 29.43 39.74
N ASN A 242 18.51 29.23 39.13
CA ASN A 242 19.46 30.29 38.74
C ASN A 242 19.73 30.30 37.22
N PHE A 243 18.75 29.94 36.40
CA PHE A 243 18.88 29.93 34.94
C PHE A 243 19.10 31.36 34.37
N PHE A 244 20.05 31.50 33.46
CA PHE A 244 20.41 32.79 32.80
C PHE A 244 20.32 32.73 31.26
N GLY A 245 19.70 31.71 30.69
CA GLY A 245 19.53 31.57 29.25
C GLY A 245 18.25 32.22 28.70
N ASP A 246 18.06 32.13 27.39
CA ASP A 246 16.87 32.64 26.72
C ASP A 246 15.69 31.66 26.83
N GLU A 247 14.55 32.17 27.31
CA GLU A 247 13.26 31.46 27.41
C GLU A 247 12.24 32.06 26.43
N GLU A 248 11.48 31.20 25.76
CA GLU A 248 10.32 31.57 24.97
C GLU A 248 9.08 30.87 25.54
N GLY A 249 8.07 31.66 25.88
CA GLY A 249 6.87 31.17 26.59
C GLY A 249 7.06 31.10 28.11
N GLN A 250 6.05 30.56 28.80
CA GLN A 250 6.13 30.22 30.23
C GLN A 250 6.09 28.71 30.39
N PHE A 251 6.83 28.18 31.36
CA PHE A 251 6.79 26.75 31.66
C PHE A 251 5.35 26.30 31.95
N GLY A 252 4.87 25.30 31.19
CA GLY A 252 3.48 24.84 31.16
C GLY A 252 2.71 25.25 29.89
N ASP A 253 3.25 26.15 29.08
CA ASP A 253 2.70 26.44 27.75
C ASP A 253 3.06 25.33 26.75
N PRO A 254 2.18 24.98 25.79
CA PRO A 254 2.44 23.94 24.79
C PRO A 254 3.71 24.18 23.95
N ASP A 255 4.06 25.46 23.76
CA ASP A 255 5.17 25.90 22.94
C ASP A 255 6.34 26.45 23.79
N TYR A 256 6.40 26.07 25.08
CA TYR A 256 7.50 26.49 25.95
C TYR A 256 8.84 25.88 25.48
N GLU A 257 9.83 26.75 25.29
CA GLU A 257 11.19 26.33 25.02
C GLU A 257 12.22 27.27 25.65
N ARG A 258 13.33 26.71 26.11
CA ARG A 258 14.47 27.46 26.62
C ARG A 258 15.79 26.91 26.08
N THR A 259 16.84 27.71 26.20
CA THR A 259 18.21 27.24 25.97
C THR A 259 18.66 26.30 27.10
N LEU A 260 19.66 25.47 26.83
CA LEU A 260 20.28 24.63 27.85
C LEU A 260 21.29 25.44 28.68
N ASP A 261 21.38 25.13 29.96
CA ASP A 261 22.46 25.62 30.82
C ASP A 261 23.81 25.00 30.40
N PRO A 262 24.97 25.67 30.57
CA PRO A 262 26.27 25.08 30.28
C PRO A 262 26.49 23.67 30.82
N ASP A 263 26.05 23.38 32.05
CA ASP A 263 26.19 22.05 32.66
C ASP A 263 25.28 21.02 31.96
N GLU A 264 24.09 21.43 31.51
CA GLU A 264 23.15 20.59 30.74
C GLU A 264 23.68 20.29 29.33
N VAL A 265 24.32 21.28 28.69
CA VAL A 265 24.97 21.10 27.38
C VAL A 265 26.08 20.07 27.48
N GLU A 266 26.98 20.18 28.47
CA GLU A 266 28.08 19.24 28.67
C GLU A 266 27.55 17.81 28.88
N ALA A 267 26.55 17.63 29.75
CA ALA A 267 25.95 16.32 29.99
C ALA A 267 25.29 15.73 28.73
N TYR A 268 24.59 16.55 27.94
CA TYR A 268 23.97 16.11 26.68
C TYR A 268 25.03 15.70 25.65
N GLU A 269 26.09 16.50 25.51
CA GLU A 269 27.20 16.20 24.60
C GLU A 269 27.95 14.93 25.00
N ASP A 270 28.15 14.67 26.29
CA ASP A 270 28.78 13.45 26.78
C ASP A 270 27.99 12.19 26.41
N VAL A 271 26.67 12.21 26.64
CA VAL A 271 25.77 11.10 26.24
C VAL A 271 25.85 10.89 24.74
N ARG A 272 25.72 11.96 23.95
CA ARG A 272 25.74 11.88 22.49
C ARG A 272 27.11 11.43 21.95
N ASN A 273 28.20 11.86 22.59
CA ASN A 273 29.55 11.42 22.26
C ASN A 273 29.74 9.93 22.56
N ALA A 274 29.23 9.43 23.67
CA ALA A 274 29.26 8.01 24.02
C ALA A 274 28.45 7.16 23.03
N GLU A 275 27.28 7.62 22.60
CA GLU A 275 26.46 6.93 21.58
C GLU A 275 27.14 6.91 20.20
N ILE A 276 27.79 8.01 19.81
CA ILE A 276 28.45 8.15 18.51
C ILE A 276 29.83 7.47 18.46
N ALA A 277 30.51 7.32 19.60
CA ALA A 277 31.84 6.71 19.70
C ALA A 277 32.00 5.39 18.91
N PRO A 278 31.15 4.36 19.08
CA PRO A 278 31.28 3.10 18.33
C PRO A 278 31.11 3.28 16.82
N PHE A 279 30.20 4.17 16.39
CA PHE A 279 30.02 4.49 14.97
C PHE A 279 31.24 5.23 14.41
N ARG A 280 31.86 6.10 15.20
CA ARG A 280 33.08 6.83 14.82
C ARG A 280 34.26 5.87 14.66
N GLU A 281 34.43 4.92 15.58
CA GLU A 281 35.47 3.87 15.49
C GLU A 281 35.27 2.98 14.25
N ALA A 282 34.06 2.45 14.05
CA ALA A 282 33.74 1.63 12.88
C ALA A 282 33.90 2.41 11.56
N GLY A 283 33.50 3.68 11.55
CA GLY A 283 33.65 4.58 10.40
C GLY A 283 35.11 4.86 10.06
N GLU A 284 35.98 5.05 11.03
CA GLU A 284 37.41 5.26 10.81
C GLU A 284 38.09 3.98 10.27
N ILE A 285 37.70 2.80 10.76
CA ILE A 285 38.16 1.52 10.21
C ILE A 285 37.75 1.41 8.73
N ALA A 286 36.48 1.65 8.42
CA ALA A 286 35.98 1.61 7.05
C ALA A 286 36.67 2.62 6.14
N ARG A 287 36.88 3.85 6.63
CA ARG A 287 37.60 4.91 5.91
C ARG A 287 39.04 4.51 5.60
N ARG A 288 39.77 3.98 6.59
CA ARG A 288 41.16 3.53 6.40
C ARG A 288 41.27 2.40 5.40
N ALA A 289 40.36 1.43 5.47
CA ALA A 289 40.28 0.35 4.48
C ALA A 289 40.01 0.89 3.06
N PHE A 290 39.09 1.86 2.93
CA PHE A 290 38.74 2.46 1.64
C PHE A 290 39.89 3.27 1.02
N PHE A 291 40.59 4.08 1.81
CA PHE A 291 41.70 4.93 1.33
C PHE A 291 43.08 4.26 1.37
N GLY A 292 43.17 3.01 1.85
CA GLY A 292 44.42 2.26 1.92
C GLY A 292 45.42 2.79 2.96
N PHE A 293 44.93 3.37 4.05
CA PHE A 293 45.80 3.82 5.14
C PHE A 293 46.30 2.61 5.96
N PRO A 294 47.58 2.59 6.37
CA PRO A 294 48.13 1.52 7.20
C PRO A 294 47.45 1.48 8.57
N GLU A 295 47.40 0.28 9.17
CA GLU A 295 47.00 0.13 10.58
C GLU A 295 47.89 0.99 11.49
N PRO A 296 47.34 1.59 12.55
CA PRO A 296 48.12 2.44 13.42
C PRO A 296 49.21 1.60 14.10
N ALA A 297 50.47 1.88 13.77
CA ALA A 297 51.62 1.33 14.46
C ALA A 297 51.76 2.04 15.83
N ASN A 298 50.93 1.67 16.81
CA ASN A 298 51.13 1.75 18.26
C ASN A 298 49.79 1.89 19.01
N ASP A 299 49.19 0.75 19.39
CA ASP A 299 48.45 0.67 20.66
C ASP A 299 49.39 0.02 21.67
N VAL A 300 50.18 0.83 22.37
CA VAL A 300 50.82 0.36 23.59
C VAL A 300 49.73 0.33 24.64
N ALA A 301 49.33 -0.89 25.02
CA ALA A 301 48.38 -1.13 26.09
C ALA A 301 48.76 -0.31 27.33
N ALA A 302 47.88 0.59 27.74
CA ALA A 302 47.93 1.23 29.04
C ALA A 302 47.84 0.14 30.12
N GLY A 303 48.99 -0.31 30.64
CA GLY A 303 49.02 -1.40 31.63
C GLY A 303 50.35 -1.70 32.31
N GLU A 304 51.52 -1.37 31.74
CA GLU A 304 52.81 -1.87 32.31
C GLU A 304 53.93 -0.83 32.52
N GLU A 305 53.72 0.47 32.27
CA GLU A 305 54.81 1.46 32.43
C GLU A 305 55.02 2.01 33.86
N GLU A 306 54.12 1.78 34.81
CA GLU A 306 54.25 2.37 36.16
C GLU A 306 55.19 1.59 37.10
N VAL A 307 55.49 0.32 36.81
CA VAL A 307 56.38 -0.51 37.66
C VAL A 307 57.86 -0.21 37.39
N SER A 308 58.23 0.16 36.16
CA SER A 308 59.64 0.38 35.81
C SER A 308 60.19 1.73 36.28
N ARG A 309 59.34 2.74 36.53
CA ARG A 309 59.81 4.08 36.99
C ARG A 309 60.08 4.15 38.50
N LYS A 310 59.52 3.25 39.32
CA LYS A 310 59.87 3.16 40.75
C LYS A 310 61.15 2.37 41.02
N ALA A 311 61.50 1.38 40.20
CA ALA A 311 62.74 0.60 40.38
C ALA A 311 64.02 1.38 40.02
N ALA A 312 63.95 2.34 39.09
CA ALA A 312 65.10 3.13 38.64
C ALA A 312 65.51 4.26 39.61
N LYS A 313 64.66 4.60 40.61
CA LYS A 313 64.96 5.67 41.57
C LYS A 313 65.61 5.17 42.87
N THR A 314 65.81 3.86 43.02
CA THR A 314 66.43 3.23 44.21
C THR A 314 67.86 2.74 43.96
N GLN A 315 68.42 2.93 42.75
CA GLN A 315 69.80 2.55 42.41
C GLN A 315 70.68 3.73 41.99
N LYS A 316 70.49 4.90 42.61
CA LYS A 316 71.45 6.00 42.54
C LYS A 316 71.60 6.66 43.91
N GLU A 317 72.37 5.97 44.77
CA GLU A 317 73.36 6.63 45.63
C GLU A 317 74.40 7.35 44.76
#